data_AF-A0A523PC55-F1
#
_entry.id   AF-A0A523PC55-F1
#
_cell.length_a   1.000
_cell.length_b   1.000
_cell.length_c   1.000
_cell.angle_alpha   90.00
_cell.angle_beta   90.00
_cell.angle_gamma   90.00
#
_symmetry.space_group_name_H-M   'P 1'
#
loop_
_entity.id
_entity.type
_entity.pdbx_description
1 polymer ?
#
loop_
_entity_poly.entity_id
_entity_poly.type
_entity_poly.pdbx_seq_one_letter_code
_entity_poly.pdbx_strand_id
1 'polypeptide(L)'
;ASVQELELVLLTEGVEYDLDPVTGTITETGGFGDGDALVTSYTSDFELQDVYPLTLNDGPDLTEVDGGWRGKSMVSGTYTLSMWGRRDLTLDVYGESNAYRELARGVGLDFLVGDATTIEPYDLIASQANCYACHVDIAFHGNNRRGFVACLACHGDAAAGDRTRYVAAGAPETEGVTIDFREMLHRIHMGEELTNASSYVVVGFGLGYPNNFSEHTYGEVVFPAMPSGTQACTTCHGANNTAWLAPGDRDHPTEQGQPVHAWRIVCGACHDSAAANAHYDIQTTASGVEACSVCHGPGAEFSVEAEHLVR
;
A
#
# COMPACT_ATOMS: atom_id res chain seq x y z
N ALA A 1 11.67 10.54 22.38
CA ALA A 1 12.76 11.48 22.04
C ALA A 1 12.62 12.71 22.93
N SER A 2 13.72 13.28 23.43
CA SER A 2 13.68 14.60 24.09
C SER A 2 13.36 15.66 23.04
N VAL A 3 12.31 16.45 23.24
CA VAL A 3 12.04 17.64 22.42
C VAL A 3 13.21 18.60 22.60
N GLN A 4 13.92 18.91 21.51
CA GLN A 4 14.94 19.95 21.50
C GLN A 4 14.30 21.24 20.95
N GLU A 5 14.53 22.35 21.63
CA GLU A 5 14.11 23.67 21.16
C GLU A 5 15.03 24.05 19.98
N LEU A 6 14.45 24.31 18.83
CA LEU A 6 15.14 24.79 17.64
C LEU A 6 14.80 26.27 17.46
N GLU A 7 15.83 27.10 17.33
CA GLU A 7 15.64 28.49 16.91
C GLU A 7 15.40 28.49 15.39
N LEU A 8 14.23 28.97 14.96
CA LEU A 8 13.86 29.05 13.55
C LEU A 8 13.97 30.49 13.07
N VAL A 9 14.62 30.69 11.92
CA VAL A 9 14.59 31.95 11.18
C VAL A 9 13.45 31.87 10.17
N LEU A 10 12.48 32.79 10.29
CA LEU A 10 11.37 32.85 9.34
C LEU A 10 11.84 33.46 8.02
N LEU A 11 11.64 32.71 6.93
CA LEU A 11 11.89 33.18 5.57
C LEU A 11 10.65 33.91 5.01
N THR A 12 10.86 34.82 4.07
CA THR A 12 9.81 35.66 3.47
C THR A 12 9.55 35.28 2.01
N GLU A 13 8.28 35.02 1.68
CA GLU A 13 7.84 34.78 0.30
C GLU A 13 8.09 36.03 -0.58
N GLY A 14 8.57 35.82 -1.80
CA GLY A 14 8.97 36.87 -2.75
C GLY A 14 10.36 37.48 -2.48
N VAL A 15 11.05 37.03 -1.42
CA VAL A 15 12.41 37.47 -1.08
C VAL A 15 13.36 36.28 -1.07
N GLU A 16 13.15 35.31 -0.18
CA GLU A 16 13.97 34.11 -0.09
C GLU A 16 13.42 32.93 -0.90
N TYR A 17 12.09 32.86 -1.06
CA TYR A 17 11.42 31.83 -1.86
C TYR A 17 10.16 32.32 -2.53
N ASP A 18 9.72 31.61 -3.55
CA ASP A 18 8.38 31.71 -4.13
C ASP A 18 7.58 30.43 -3.81
N LEU A 19 6.29 30.56 -3.48
CA LEU A 19 5.37 29.43 -3.31
C LEU A 19 4.36 29.42 -4.47
N ASP A 20 4.26 28.29 -5.16
CA ASP A 20 3.06 27.99 -5.95
C ASP A 20 2.03 27.33 -5.04
N PRO A 21 0.95 28.04 -4.64
CA PRO A 21 -0.04 27.50 -3.71
C PRO A 21 -0.89 26.38 -4.33
N VAL A 22 -0.91 26.25 -5.67
CA VAL A 22 -1.68 25.20 -6.35
C VAL A 22 -0.92 23.88 -6.34
N THR A 23 0.39 23.92 -6.62
CA THR A 23 1.22 22.72 -6.67
C THR A 23 1.92 22.43 -5.34
N GLY A 24 1.93 23.39 -4.41
CA GLY A 24 2.71 23.34 -3.17
C GLY A 24 4.22 23.44 -3.41
N THR A 25 4.66 23.83 -4.63
CA THR A 25 6.07 23.90 -5.00
C THR A 25 6.69 25.15 -4.39
N ILE A 26 7.75 24.96 -3.60
CA ILE A 26 8.57 26.05 -3.06
C ILE A 26 9.82 26.16 -3.93
N THR A 27 10.05 27.33 -4.51
CA THR A 27 11.23 27.63 -5.33
C THR A 27 12.14 28.59 -4.58
N GLU A 28 13.40 28.20 -4.40
CA GLU A 28 14.42 29.06 -3.80
C GLU A 28 14.79 30.21 -4.75
N THR A 29 14.71 31.46 -4.26
CA THR A 29 15.01 32.66 -5.06
C THR A 29 16.12 33.51 -4.46
N GLY A 30 16.17 33.60 -3.13
CA GLY A 30 17.18 34.36 -2.38
C GLY A 30 18.25 33.50 -1.70
N GLY A 31 18.14 32.17 -1.81
CA GLY A 31 19.05 31.24 -1.15
C GLY A 31 18.56 30.82 0.25
N PHE A 32 18.46 29.52 0.51
CA PHE A 32 18.12 28.93 1.80
C PHE A 32 19.34 28.72 2.71
N GLY A 33 20.55 28.80 2.14
CA GLY A 33 21.79 28.46 2.81
C GLY A 33 22.20 27.02 2.53
N ASP A 34 23.47 26.81 2.13
CA ASP A 34 23.99 25.49 1.80
C ASP A 34 24.02 24.58 3.04
N GLY A 35 23.18 23.55 3.05
CA GLY A 35 23.14 22.55 4.12
C GLY A 35 22.27 22.92 5.31
N ASP A 36 21.60 24.08 5.27
CA ASP A 36 20.67 24.49 6.31
C ASP A 36 19.36 23.68 6.25
N ALA A 37 18.84 23.31 7.42
CA ALA A 37 17.59 22.57 7.52
C ALA A 37 16.40 23.52 7.39
N LEU A 38 15.55 23.27 6.39
CA LEU A 38 14.31 24.02 6.20
C LEU A 38 13.16 23.35 6.94
N VAL A 39 12.46 24.14 7.75
CA VAL A 39 11.22 23.73 8.40
C VAL A 39 10.06 24.39 7.69
N THR A 40 9.31 23.61 6.93
CA THR A 40 8.07 24.06 6.31
C THR A 40 6.88 23.55 7.10
N SER A 41 6.00 24.46 7.51
CA SER A 41 4.72 24.11 8.11
C SER A 41 3.63 24.19 7.06
N TYR A 42 2.86 23.11 6.91
CA TYR A 42 1.70 23.05 6.04
C TYR A 42 0.44 22.98 6.88
N THR A 43 -0.54 23.82 6.56
CA THR A 43 -1.88 23.77 7.13
C THR A 43 -2.88 23.60 6.00
N SER A 44 -3.81 22.67 6.17
CA SER A 44 -4.93 22.45 5.25
C SER A 44 -6.24 22.61 6.01
N ASP A 45 -7.26 23.07 5.29
CA ASP A 45 -8.66 23.11 5.68
C ASP A 45 -9.37 21.74 5.49
N PHE A 46 -8.62 20.64 5.56
CA PHE A 46 -9.16 19.30 5.39
C PHE A 46 -10.26 19.02 6.44
N GLU A 47 -11.46 18.75 5.95
CA GLU A 47 -12.57 18.27 6.74
C GLU A 47 -12.71 16.76 6.53
N LEU A 48 -12.61 16.01 7.63
CA LEU A 48 -12.89 14.58 7.61
C LEU A 48 -14.34 14.36 7.20
N GLN A 49 -14.55 13.49 6.21
CA GLN A 49 -15.87 13.19 5.68
C GLN A 49 -16.68 12.36 6.69
N ASP A 50 -18.01 12.30 6.54
CA ASP A 50 -18.84 11.43 7.38
C ASP A 50 -18.89 9.97 6.87
N VAL A 51 -18.47 9.76 5.62
CA VAL A 51 -18.46 8.46 4.93
C VAL A 51 -17.10 8.20 4.31
N TYR A 52 -16.76 6.92 4.12
CA TYR A 52 -15.56 6.54 3.39
C TYR A 52 -15.65 7.02 1.93
N PRO A 53 -14.63 7.77 1.44
CA PRO A 53 -14.61 8.27 0.07
C PRO A 53 -14.37 7.13 -0.93
N LEU A 54 -14.25 7.49 -2.21
CA LEU A 54 -13.73 6.58 -3.22
C LEU A 54 -12.32 6.16 -2.84
N THR A 55 -12.02 4.86 -2.94
CA THR A 55 -10.66 4.34 -2.84
C THR A 55 -9.83 4.73 -4.07
N LEU A 56 -8.53 4.55 -3.99
CA LEU A 56 -7.66 4.81 -5.12
C LEU A 56 -8.05 3.94 -6.33
N ASN A 57 -8.27 4.61 -7.48
CA ASN A 57 -8.75 3.99 -8.71
C ASN A 57 -10.05 3.17 -8.56
N ASP A 58 -10.93 3.60 -7.65
CA ASP A 58 -12.24 2.98 -7.45
C ASP A 58 -13.01 2.80 -8.78
N GLY A 59 -13.54 1.59 -8.96
CA GLY A 59 -14.22 1.15 -10.17
C GLY A 59 -15.29 0.10 -9.84
N PRO A 60 -16.05 -0.38 -10.84
CA PRO A 60 -17.13 -1.33 -10.60
C PRO A 60 -16.65 -2.76 -10.27
N ASP A 61 -15.36 -3.05 -10.47
CA ASP A 61 -14.84 -4.42 -10.42
C ASP A 61 -14.46 -4.86 -8.99
N LEU A 62 -14.09 -3.92 -8.11
CA LEU A 62 -13.81 -4.17 -6.69
C LEU A 62 -14.97 -3.63 -5.85
N THR A 63 -15.51 -4.49 -4.98
CA THR A 63 -16.75 -4.23 -4.24
C THR A 63 -16.58 -4.47 -2.75
N GLU A 64 -17.69 -4.52 -2.00
CA GLU A 64 -17.63 -4.82 -0.57
C GLU A 64 -17.12 -6.23 -0.27
N VAL A 65 -17.24 -7.20 -1.19
CA VAL A 65 -16.66 -8.55 -0.98
C VAL A 65 -15.12 -8.55 -1.05
N ASP A 66 -14.54 -7.48 -1.62
CA ASP A 66 -13.10 -7.24 -1.69
C ASP A 66 -12.60 -6.37 -0.52
N GLY A 67 -13.50 -6.02 0.41
CA GLY A 67 -13.23 -5.17 1.56
C GLY A 67 -13.53 -3.69 1.33
N GLY A 68 -14.12 -3.31 0.19
CA GLY A 68 -14.44 -1.92 -0.11
C GLY A 68 -15.53 -1.34 0.79
N TRP A 69 -15.23 -0.22 1.46
CA TRP A 69 -16.17 0.48 2.35
C TRP A 69 -16.73 1.78 1.77
N ARG A 70 -16.49 2.03 0.47
CA ARG A 70 -16.96 3.23 -0.22
C ARG A 70 -18.43 3.55 0.09
N GLY A 71 -18.67 4.78 0.55
CA GLY A 71 -20.01 5.29 0.83
C GLY A 71 -20.65 4.78 2.13
N LYS A 72 -19.97 3.90 2.89
CA LYS A 72 -20.37 3.51 4.25
C LYS A 72 -19.92 4.59 5.24
N SER A 73 -20.58 4.66 6.38
CA SER A 73 -20.29 5.61 7.46
C SER A 73 -18.89 5.39 8.00
N MET A 74 -18.17 6.46 8.37
CA MET A 74 -16.87 6.29 9.00
C MET A 74 -16.99 5.58 10.35
N VAL A 75 -16.09 4.63 10.61
CA VAL A 75 -16.05 3.87 11.86
C VAL A 75 -15.17 4.59 12.87
N SER A 76 -15.64 4.72 14.12
CA SER A 76 -14.79 5.19 15.21
C SER A 76 -13.55 4.31 15.34
N GLY A 77 -12.35 4.88 15.26
CA GLY A 77 -11.12 4.09 15.29
C GLY A 77 -9.85 4.93 15.14
N THR A 78 -8.76 4.23 14.86
CA THR A 78 -7.47 4.84 14.55
C THR A 78 -7.35 5.08 13.05
N TYR A 79 -6.98 6.30 12.68
CA TYR A 79 -6.71 6.71 11.30
C TYR A 79 -5.28 7.23 11.21
N THR A 80 -4.65 7.04 10.05
CA THR A 80 -3.25 7.44 9.85
C THR A 80 -3.16 8.51 8.79
N LEU A 81 -2.57 9.66 9.14
CA LEU A 81 -2.12 10.65 8.18
C LEU A 81 -0.70 10.29 7.73
N SER A 82 -0.49 10.10 6.43
CA SER A 82 0.84 9.87 5.86
C SER A 82 1.33 11.08 5.07
N MET A 83 2.60 11.43 5.23
CA MET A 83 3.26 12.52 4.50
C MET A 83 4.62 12.09 3.98
N TRP A 84 4.99 12.57 2.80
CA TRP A 84 6.34 12.44 2.25
C TRP A 84 6.68 13.67 1.42
N GLY A 85 7.97 13.99 1.36
CA GLY A 85 8.51 15.09 0.56
C GLY A 85 9.37 14.56 -0.58
N ARG A 86 9.43 15.33 -1.67
CA ARG A 86 10.39 15.13 -2.75
C ARG A 86 11.09 16.44 -3.05
N ARG A 87 12.33 16.35 -3.50
CA ARG A 87 13.11 17.48 -4.02
C ARG A 87 13.60 17.11 -5.41
N ASP A 88 13.35 18.00 -6.37
CA ASP A 88 13.97 17.92 -7.69
C ASP A 88 15.22 18.80 -7.67
N LEU A 89 16.35 18.24 -8.09
CA LEU A 89 17.67 18.86 -8.07
C LEU A 89 18.26 18.79 -9.47
N THR A 90 18.68 19.93 -10.01
CA THR A 90 19.50 19.95 -11.23
C THR A 90 20.96 20.09 -10.85
N LEU A 91 21.79 19.14 -11.27
CA LEU A 91 23.22 19.15 -11.04
C LEU A 91 23.96 19.38 -12.36
N ASP A 92 24.75 20.45 -12.39
CA ASP A 92 25.66 20.77 -13.49
C ASP A 92 27.07 20.29 -13.13
N VAL A 93 27.46 19.10 -13.59
CA VAL A 93 28.76 18.49 -13.28
C VAL A 93 29.44 18.07 -14.58
N TYR A 94 30.74 18.38 -14.72
CA TYR A 94 31.55 18.06 -15.90
C TYR A 94 30.99 18.57 -17.24
N GLY A 95 30.20 19.66 -17.22
CA GLY A 95 29.60 20.25 -18.42
C GLY A 95 28.31 19.57 -18.87
N GLU A 96 27.76 18.65 -18.07
CA GLU A 96 26.46 18.03 -18.27
C GLU A 96 25.48 18.53 -17.21
N SER A 97 24.25 18.82 -17.63
CA SER A 97 23.14 19.20 -16.76
C SER A 97 22.20 18.01 -16.60
N ASN A 98 22.09 17.48 -15.39
CA ASN A 98 21.25 16.31 -15.09
C ASN A 98 20.24 16.64 -13.99
N ALA A 99 18.98 16.26 -14.20
CA ALA A 99 17.93 16.40 -13.20
C ALA A 99 17.78 15.10 -12.40
N TYR A 100 17.82 15.22 -11.08
CA TYR A 100 17.66 14.14 -10.11
C TYR A 100 16.44 14.43 -9.25
N ARG A 101 15.75 13.35 -8.85
CA ARG A 101 14.68 13.41 -7.86
C ARG A 101 15.12 12.71 -6.59
N GLU A 102 15.20 13.46 -5.52
CA GLU A 102 15.45 12.94 -4.17
C GLU A 102 14.13 12.81 -3.40
N LEU A 103 14.05 11.77 -2.57
CA LEU A 103 12.83 11.43 -1.84
C LEU A 103 13.11 11.23 -0.35
N ALA A 104 12.31 11.91 0.46
CA ALA A 104 12.16 11.56 1.86
C ALA A 104 11.39 10.24 1.98
N ARG A 105 11.71 9.46 3.01
CA ARG A 105 10.86 8.33 3.41
C ARG A 105 9.55 8.89 3.94
N GLY A 106 8.44 8.20 3.64
CA GLY A 106 7.15 8.55 4.22
C GLY A 106 7.17 8.46 5.74
N VAL A 107 6.43 9.38 6.38
CA VAL A 107 6.14 9.40 7.81
C VAL A 107 4.64 9.32 8.02
N GLY A 108 4.22 8.70 9.12
CA GLY A 108 2.83 8.48 9.46
C GLY A 108 2.54 9.04 10.85
N LEU A 109 1.33 9.55 11.04
CA LEU A 109 0.81 9.99 12.33
C LEU A 109 -0.58 9.40 12.53
N ASP A 110 -0.73 8.58 13.57
CA ASP A 110 -2.01 8.01 13.96
C ASP A 110 -2.81 9.01 14.81
N PHE A 111 -4.12 9.08 14.59
CA PHE A 111 -5.05 9.91 15.33
C PHE A 111 -6.41 9.21 15.51
N LEU A 112 -7.17 9.67 16.49
CA LEU A 112 -8.48 9.09 16.84
C LEU A 112 -9.60 9.80 16.08
N VAL A 113 -10.55 9.02 15.59
CA VAL A 113 -11.78 9.48 14.94
C VAL A 113 -13.00 8.95 15.67
N GLY A 114 -14.05 9.77 15.73
CA GLY A 114 -15.32 9.42 16.36
C GLY A 114 -15.20 9.25 17.87
N ASP A 115 -15.74 8.15 18.38
CA ASP A 115 -15.75 7.81 19.82
C ASP A 115 -14.50 7.03 20.28
N ALA A 116 -13.50 6.85 19.40
CA ALA A 116 -12.29 6.12 19.75
C ALA A 116 -11.51 6.85 20.85
N THR A 117 -10.99 6.08 21.81
CA THR A 117 -10.26 6.62 22.98
C THR A 117 -8.81 6.15 23.07
N THR A 118 -8.43 5.17 22.25
CA THR A 118 -7.10 4.55 22.27
C THR A 118 -6.62 4.34 20.84
N ILE A 119 -5.35 4.64 20.60
CA ILE A 119 -4.70 4.40 19.31
C ILE A 119 -4.39 2.90 19.22
N GLU A 120 -4.84 2.29 18.12
CA GLU A 120 -4.58 0.92 17.69
C GLU A 120 -3.74 0.98 16.41
N PRO A 121 -2.40 0.93 16.52
CA PRO A 121 -1.53 1.05 15.36
C PRO A 121 -1.68 -0.11 14.39
N TYR A 122 -1.34 0.12 13.13
CA TYR A 122 -1.19 -0.97 12.16
C TYR A 122 -0.13 -1.98 12.63
N ASP A 123 -0.55 -3.24 12.82
CA ASP A 123 0.28 -4.29 13.42
C ASP A 123 0.47 -5.52 12.53
N LEU A 124 -0.10 -5.54 11.31
CA LEU A 124 0.04 -6.69 10.41
C LEU A 124 1.49 -6.91 9.97
N ILE A 125 2.29 -5.85 9.87
CA ILE A 125 3.74 -5.90 9.63
C ILE A 125 4.42 -5.16 10.77
N ALA A 126 5.19 -5.90 11.59
CA ALA A 126 5.75 -5.35 12.82
C ALA A 126 6.74 -4.20 12.60
N SER A 127 7.43 -4.17 11.45
CA SER A 127 8.37 -3.11 11.13
C SER A 127 8.68 -3.02 9.64
N GLN A 128 8.81 -1.80 9.13
CA GLN A 128 9.40 -1.55 7.80
C GLN A 128 10.82 -2.13 7.65
N ALA A 129 11.54 -2.34 8.77
CA ALA A 129 12.87 -2.94 8.76
C ALA A 129 12.88 -4.35 8.19
N ASN A 130 11.76 -5.06 8.26
CA ASN A 130 11.59 -6.40 7.71
C ASN A 130 11.81 -6.42 6.19
N CYS A 131 11.35 -5.38 5.49
CA CYS A 131 11.57 -5.23 4.05
C CYS A 131 13.06 -5.02 3.72
N TYR A 132 13.78 -4.33 4.60
CA TYR A 132 15.20 -4.00 4.39
C TYR A 132 16.18 -5.14 4.71
N ALA A 133 15.66 -6.30 5.10
CA ALA A 133 16.46 -7.52 5.13
C ALA A 133 16.93 -7.94 3.72
N CYS A 134 16.14 -7.61 2.68
CA CYS A 134 16.46 -7.90 1.28
C CYS A 134 16.58 -6.62 0.44
N HIS A 135 15.76 -5.61 0.70
CA HIS A 135 15.80 -4.35 -0.05
C HIS A 135 16.79 -3.37 0.56
N VAL A 136 17.70 -2.81 -0.24
CA VAL A 136 18.54 -1.69 0.21
C VAL A 136 17.70 -0.42 0.39
N ASP A 137 16.75 -0.22 -0.52
CA ASP A 137 15.76 0.84 -0.48
C ASP A 137 14.53 0.42 -1.29
N ILE A 138 13.39 1.06 -1.03
CA ILE A 138 12.14 0.77 -1.73
C ILE A 138 11.53 2.11 -2.14
N ALA A 139 11.55 2.37 -3.44
CA ALA A 139 10.92 3.53 -4.05
C ALA A 139 10.20 3.14 -5.34
N PHE A 140 8.96 3.62 -5.49
CA PHE A 140 8.08 3.28 -6.60
C PHE A 140 7.39 4.54 -7.15
N HIS A 141 6.58 4.33 -8.20
CA HIS A 141 5.84 5.36 -8.93
C HIS A 141 6.74 6.46 -9.53
N GLY A 142 7.74 6.05 -10.31
CA GLY A 142 8.67 6.98 -10.98
C GLY A 142 9.60 7.69 -10.00
N ASN A 143 10.05 6.96 -8.96
CA ASN A 143 10.81 7.50 -7.84
C ASN A 143 10.06 8.68 -7.19
N ASN A 144 8.82 8.45 -6.74
CA ASN A 144 8.00 9.49 -6.12
C ASN A 144 7.41 9.12 -4.75
N ARG A 145 7.41 7.83 -4.41
CA ARG A 145 6.99 7.33 -3.09
C ARG A 145 8.09 6.40 -2.59
N ARG A 146 8.50 6.58 -1.34
CA ARG A 146 9.64 5.86 -0.76
C ARG A 146 9.33 5.40 0.66
N GLY A 147 9.64 4.13 0.92
CA GLY A 147 9.44 3.49 2.21
C GLY A 147 8.01 3.00 2.46
N PHE A 148 7.89 2.04 3.36
CA PHE A 148 6.65 1.29 3.64
C PHE A 148 5.46 2.20 3.98
N VAL A 149 5.68 3.20 4.85
CA VAL A 149 4.61 4.11 5.30
C VAL A 149 3.99 4.89 4.15
N ALA A 150 4.78 5.38 3.19
CA ALA A 150 4.26 6.08 2.03
C ALA A 150 3.39 5.18 1.14
N CYS A 151 3.73 3.89 1.05
CA CYS A 151 2.97 2.96 0.24
C CYS A 151 1.67 2.53 0.92
N LEU A 152 1.71 2.31 2.23
CA LEU A 152 0.54 1.91 3.02
C LEU A 152 -0.58 2.95 2.97
N ALA A 153 -0.24 4.22 2.77
CA ALA A 153 -1.20 5.32 2.61
C ALA A 153 -2.18 5.15 1.43
N CYS A 154 -1.89 4.27 0.47
CA CYS A 154 -2.80 3.99 -0.65
C CYS A 154 -3.02 2.49 -0.84
N HIS A 155 -1.99 1.69 -0.63
CA HIS A 155 -2.07 0.23 -0.76
C HIS A 155 -2.50 -0.47 0.53
N GLY A 156 -2.71 0.27 1.63
CA GLY A 156 -3.40 -0.22 2.82
C GLY A 156 -4.92 -0.18 2.70
N ASP A 157 -5.43 0.59 1.73
CA ASP A 157 -6.86 0.72 1.48
C ASP A 157 -7.40 -0.54 0.79
N ALA A 158 -8.40 -1.15 1.43
CA ALA A 158 -9.13 -2.26 0.85
C ALA A 158 -9.82 -1.85 -0.46
N ALA A 159 -9.92 -2.78 -1.42
CA ALA A 159 -10.51 -2.52 -2.73
C ALA A 159 -9.85 -1.34 -3.51
N ALA A 160 -8.62 -0.94 -3.17
CA ALA A 160 -7.82 -0.12 -4.07
C ALA A 160 -7.53 -0.91 -5.35
N GLY A 161 -7.82 -0.32 -6.50
CA GLY A 161 -7.65 -0.95 -7.81
C GLY A 161 -6.40 -0.47 -8.53
N ASP A 162 -5.96 -1.23 -9.53
CA ASP A 162 -4.85 -0.85 -10.41
C ASP A 162 -5.16 0.43 -11.21
N ARG A 163 -6.19 0.42 -12.05
CA ARG A 163 -6.74 1.55 -12.79
C ARG A 163 -8.23 1.34 -13.05
N THR A 164 -8.95 2.44 -13.23
CA THR A 164 -10.38 2.38 -13.56
C THR A 164 -10.61 1.92 -15.01
N ARG A 165 -11.61 1.07 -15.21
CA ARG A 165 -12.05 0.52 -16.51
C ARG A 165 -12.42 1.53 -17.61
N TYR A 166 -12.54 2.81 -17.29
CA TYR A 166 -12.78 3.89 -18.24
C TYR A 166 -11.48 4.36 -18.91
N VAL A 167 -10.88 3.53 -19.73
CA VAL A 167 -9.59 3.84 -20.36
C VAL A 167 -9.76 4.47 -21.74
N ALA A 168 -8.81 5.34 -22.11
CA ALA A 168 -8.77 6.03 -23.40
C ALA A 168 -8.78 5.03 -24.57
N ALA A 169 -9.27 5.48 -25.73
CA ALA A 169 -9.32 4.65 -26.94
C ALA A 169 -7.91 4.15 -27.33
N GLY A 170 -7.62 2.88 -27.03
CA GLY A 170 -6.34 2.22 -27.32
C GLY A 170 -5.48 1.85 -26.11
N ALA A 171 -5.95 2.06 -24.89
CA ALA A 171 -5.29 1.54 -23.69
C ALA A 171 -5.79 0.11 -23.33
N PRO A 172 -4.99 -0.69 -22.62
CA PRO A 172 -5.40 -2.02 -22.14
C PRO A 172 -6.69 -1.96 -21.30
N GLU A 173 -7.52 -2.99 -21.36
CA GLU A 173 -8.62 -3.15 -20.40
C GLU A 173 -8.03 -3.43 -19.02
N THR A 174 -8.53 -2.75 -18.00
CA THR A 174 -8.11 -3.00 -16.61
C THR A 174 -8.79 -4.27 -16.13
N GLU A 175 -8.03 -5.22 -15.62
CA GLU A 175 -8.52 -6.54 -15.20
C GLU A 175 -9.30 -6.50 -13.86
N GLY A 176 -9.44 -5.31 -13.26
CA GLY A 176 -10.09 -5.16 -11.95
C GLY A 176 -9.24 -5.71 -10.82
N VAL A 177 -7.92 -5.72 -10.98
CA VAL A 177 -6.98 -6.27 -10.02
C VAL A 177 -6.81 -5.31 -8.85
N THR A 178 -6.92 -5.84 -7.63
CA THR A 178 -6.61 -5.04 -6.45
C THR A 178 -5.11 -4.84 -6.30
N ILE A 179 -4.75 -3.64 -5.85
CA ILE A 179 -3.39 -3.26 -5.47
C ILE A 179 -3.23 -3.21 -3.95
N ASP A 180 -4.20 -3.71 -3.18
CA ASP A 180 -4.10 -3.86 -1.74
C ASP A 180 -2.90 -4.74 -1.37
N PHE A 181 -2.08 -4.29 -0.44
CA PHE A 181 -0.85 -4.95 -0.02
C PHE A 181 -1.04 -6.37 0.50
N ARG A 182 -2.21 -6.71 1.07
CA ARG A 182 -2.45 -8.08 1.53
C ARG A 182 -2.53 -9.11 0.38
N GLU A 183 -2.75 -8.64 -0.84
CA GLU A 183 -2.73 -9.47 -2.05
C GLU A 183 -1.50 -9.14 -2.92
N MET A 184 -1.29 -7.85 -3.23
CA MET A 184 -0.23 -7.43 -4.14
C MET A 184 1.16 -7.82 -3.66
N LEU A 185 1.49 -7.63 -2.37
CA LEU A 185 2.81 -8.00 -1.88
C LEU A 185 3.02 -9.51 -1.97
N HIS A 186 2.04 -10.32 -1.59
CA HIS A 186 2.15 -11.77 -1.69
C HIS A 186 2.36 -12.22 -3.14
N ARG A 187 1.57 -11.72 -4.09
CA ARG A 187 1.71 -12.07 -5.51
C ARG A 187 3.06 -11.67 -6.09
N ILE A 188 3.54 -10.45 -5.80
CA ILE A 188 4.84 -9.97 -6.27
C ILE A 188 5.97 -10.86 -5.73
N HIS A 189 5.94 -11.21 -4.45
CA HIS A 189 7.01 -11.99 -3.83
C HIS A 189 6.93 -13.48 -4.18
N MET A 190 5.74 -14.03 -4.43
CA MET A 190 5.58 -15.35 -5.02
C MET A 190 6.13 -15.39 -6.45
N GLY A 191 5.87 -14.34 -7.24
CA GLY A 191 6.51 -14.12 -8.54
C GLY A 191 6.48 -15.36 -9.44
N GLU A 192 7.67 -15.89 -9.79
CA GLU A 192 7.80 -17.07 -10.65
C GLU A 192 7.20 -18.36 -10.06
N GLU A 193 7.01 -18.44 -8.73
CA GLU A 193 6.45 -19.61 -8.06
C GLU A 193 4.91 -19.64 -8.08
N LEU A 194 4.24 -18.57 -8.53
CA LEU A 194 2.79 -18.59 -8.77
C LEU A 194 2.44 -19.60 -9.86
N THR A 195 1.34 -20.34 -9.67
CA THR A 195 0.89 -21.30 -10.69
C THR A 195 0.49 -20.59 -11.97
N ASN A 196 -0.09 -19.39 -11.88
CA ASN A 196 -0.46 -18.55 -13.01
C ASN A 196 0.29 -17.20 -12.98
N ALA A 197 1.61 -17.23 -12.76
CA ALA A 197 2.45 -16.04 -12.70
C ALA A 197 2.24 -15.04 -13.86
N SER A 198 2.00 -15.54 -15.08
CA SER A 198 1.78 -14.71 -16.27
C SER A 198 0.40 -14.05 -16.34
N SER A 199 -0.56 -14.46 -15.52
CA SER A 199 -1.90 -13.87 -15.47
C SER A 199 -2.08 -12.87 -14.35
N TYR A 200 -1.07 -12.63 -13.52
CA TYR A 200 -1.10 -11.51 -12.59
C TYR A 200 -0.56 -10.26 -13.27
N VAL A 201 -1.48 -9.41 -13.73
CA VAL A 201 -1.17 -8.16 -14.42
C VAL A 201 -1.74 -7.00 -13.62
N VAL A 202 -0.91 -5.99 -13.37
CA VAL A 202 -1.33 -4.71 -12.79
C VAL A 202 -1.22 -3.64 -13.85
N VAL A 203 -2.32 -2.99 -14.22
CA VAL A 203 -2.30 -1.88 -15.17
C VAL A 203 -1.90 -0.60 -14.44
N GLY A 204 -0.72 -0.08 -14.75
CA GLY A 204 -0.11 1.09 -14.12
C GLY A 204 0.02 2.29 -15.03
N PHE A 205 0.93 3.20 -14.68
CA PHE A 205 1.28 4.38 -15.48
C PHE A 205 2.24 3.99 -16.61
N GLY A 206 1.90 4.37 -17.84
CA GLY A 206 2.69 4.21 -19.06
C GLY A 206 3.13 5.54 -19.69
N LEU A 207 3.75 5.46 -20.87
CA LEU A 207 4.26 6.63 -21.59
C LEU A 207 3.28 7.11 -22.67
N GLY A 208 3.13 8.44 -22.79
CA GLY A 208 2.43 9.10 -23.90
C GLY A 208 0.93 9.28 -23.69
N TYR A 209 0.48 10.51 -23.46
CA TYR A 209 -0.94 10.86 -23.41
C TYR A 209 -1.61 10.74 -24.80
N PRO A 210 -2.86 10.26 -24.92
CA PRO A 210 -3.75 9.81 -23.85
C PRO A 210 -3.59 8.33 -23.45
N ASN A 211 -2.69 7.58 -24.08
CA ASN A 211 -2.46 6.15 -23.83
C ASN A 211 -1.34 5.90 -22.81
N ASN A 212 -1.35 6.63 -21.71
CA ASN A 212 -0.32 6.57 -20.67
C ASN A 212 -0.58 5.44 -19.67
N PHE A 213 -0.87 4.24 -20.18
CA PHE A 213 -1.16 3.02 -19.42
C PHE A 213 -0.21 1.91 -19.85
N SER A 214 0.20 1.07 -18.92
CA SER A 214 1.07 -0.07 -19.21
C SER A 214 0.75 -1.24 -18.30
N GLU A 215 0.79 -2.44 -18.87
CA GLU A 215 0.68 -3.68 -18.12
C GLU A 215 2.01 -3.97 -17.42
N HIS A 216 1.94 -4.33 -16.14
CA HIS A 216 3.08 -4.77 -15.35
C HIS A 216 2.83 -6.20 -14.88
N THR A 217 3.73 -7.09 -15.26
CA THR A 217 3.79 -8.47 -14.74
C THR A 217 4.84 -8.56 -13.65
N TYR A 218 4.75 -9.60 -12.84
CA TYR A 218 5.74 -9.88 -11.78
C TYR A 218 6.20 -11.35 -11.78
N GLY A 219 5.85 -12.11 -12.81
CA GLY A 219 6.22 -13.53 -12.92
C GLY A 219 7.72 -13.77 -13.10
N GLU A 220 8.49 -12.73 -13.38
CA GLU A 220 9.96 -12.75 -13.40
C GLU A 220 10.60 -12.55 -12.02
N VAL A 221 9.82 -12.17 -11.01
CA VAL A 221 10.34 -11.96 -9.67
C VAL A 221 10.66 -13.31 -9.05
N VAL A 222 11.89 -13.46 -8.58
CA VAL A 222 12.35 -14.67 -7.88
C VAL A 222 12.61 -14.30 -6.44
N PHE A 223 11.88 -14.93 -5.52
CA PHE A 223 12.16 -14.75 -4.10
C PHE A 223 13.57 -15.27 -3.79
N PRO A 224 14.39 -14.54 -3.01
CA PRO A 224 15.74 -14.99 -2.70
C PRO A 224 15.77 -16.41 -2.13
N ALA A 225 16.79 -17.18 -2.52
CA ALA A 225 16.98 -18.57 -2.07
C ALA A 225 17.20 -18.63 -0.54
N MET A 226 16.09 -18.74 0.19
CA MET A 226 15.99 -18.85 1.64
C MET A 226 15.37 -20.22 1.95
N PRO A 227 15.73 -20.88 3.07
CA PRO A 227 15.30 -22.25 3.37
C PRO A 227 13.79 -22.52 3.27
N SER A 228 12.95 -21.50 3.48
CA SER A 228 11.49 -21.62 3.36
C SER A 228 10.86 -20.56 2.46
N GLY A 229 11.66 -19.89 1.63
CA GLY A 229 11.19 -18.92 0.64
C GLY A 229 10.11 -17.96 1.17
N THR A 230 9.04 -17.82 0.39
CA THR A 230 7.85 -17.02 0.71
C THR A 230 6.99 -17.59 1.83
N GLN A 231 7.18 -18.87 2.19
CA GLN A 231 6.47 -19.52 3.30
C GLN A 231 7.00 -19.08 4.67
N ALA A 232 8.16 -18.43 4.72
CA ALA A 232 8.70 -17.84 5.94
C ALA A 232 7.96 -16.53 6.31
N CYS A 233 6.69 -16.63 6.73
CA CYS A 233 5.80 -15.49 6.98
C CYS A 233 6.42 -14.43 7.92
N THR A 234 7.16 -14.87 8.94
CA THR A 234 7.83 -14.01 9.92
C THR A 234 8.93 -13.12 9.32
N THR A 235 9.42 -13.44 8.11
CA THR A 235 10.37 -12.58 7.36
C THR A 235 9.76 -11.21 7.10
N CYS A 236 8.47 -11.17 6.72
CA CYS A 236 7.76 -9.93 6.43
C CYS A 236 6.93 -9.46 7.63
N HIS A 237 6.17 -10.36 8.27
CA HIS A 237 5.27 -9.99 9.37
C HIS A 237 6.00 -9.66 10.67
N GLY A 238 7.20 -10.23 10.88
CA GLY A 238 8.00 -10.10 12.10
C GLY A 238 7.91 -11.33 13.01
N ALA A 239 8.99 -11.61 13.75
CA ALA A 239 9.16 -12.86 14.49
C ALA A 239 8.11 -13.15 15.58
N ASN A 240 7.60 -12.11 16.24
CA ASN A 240 6.60 -12.23 17.32
C ASN A 240 5.19 -11.85 16.86
N ASN A 241 4.99 -11.65 15.56
CA ASN A 241 3.71 -11.27 15.01
C ASN A 241 2.88 -12.52 14.72
N THR A 242 1.59 -12.49 15.03
CA THR A 242 0.63 -13.57 14.79
C THR A 242 -0.39 -13.22 13.70
N ALA A 243 -0.32 -12.03 13.11
CA ALA A 243 -1.25 -11.57 12.08
C ALA A 243 -1.25 -12.43 10.81
N TRP A 244 -0.20 -13.22 10.57
CA TRP A 244 -0.11 -14.13 9.43
C TRP A 244 -0.82 -15.48 9.67
N LEU A 245 -1.23 -15.79 10.90
CA LEU A 245 -1.89 -17.07 11.22
C LEU A 245 -3.31 -17.17 10.63
N ALA A 246 -3.97 -16.03 10.47
CA ALA A 246 -5.28 -15.94 9.85
C ALA A 246 -5.47 -14.53 9.26
N PRO A 247 -6.07 -14.40 8.06
CA PRO A 247 -6.46 -13.11 7.51
C PRO A 247 -7.37 -12.34 8.46
N GLY A 248 -7.08 -11.06 8.68
CA GLY A 248 -7.93 -10.17 9.46
C GLY A 248 -9.28 -9.91 8.78
N ASP A 249 -10.33 -9.79 9.59
CA ASP A 249 -11.66 -9.38 9.15
C ASP A 249 -11.62 -7.93 8.62
N ARG A 250 -12.42 -7.66 7.59
CA ARG A 250 -12.61 -6.34 6.99
C ARG A 250 -14.08 -6.04 6.71
N ASP A 251 -15.01 -6.76 7.33
CA ASP A 251 -16.42 -6.42 7.28
C ASP A 251 -16.67 -5.07 7.96
N HIS A 252 -17.51 -4.24 7.33
CA HIS A 252 -17.97 -3.01 7.96
C HIS A 252 -18.86 -3.36 9.16
N PRO A 253 -18.61 -2.83 10.36
CA PRO A 253 -19.23 -3.32 11.59
C PRO A 253 -20.77 -3.16 11.63
N THR A 254 -21.33 -2.19 10.90
CA THR A 254 -22.75 -1.84 10.96
C THR A 254 -23.48 -1.82 9.62
N GLU A 255 -22.75 -1.87 8.51
CA GLU A 255 -23.30 -1.62 7.16
C GLU A 255 -22.75 -2.65 6.15
N GLN A 256 -22.42 -3.85 6.61
CA GLN A 256 -22.00 -4.94 5.72
C GLN A 256 -23.20 -5.60 5.04
N GLY A 257 -23.20 -5.63 3.69
CA GLY A 257 -24.21 -6.32 2.90
C GLY A 257 -23.85 -7.77 2.59
N GLN A 258 -22.60 -8.02 2.20
CA GLN A 258 -22.03 -9.33 1.89
C GLN A 258 -20.68 -9.49 2.60
N PRO A 259 -20.34 -10.67 3.16
CA PRO A 259 -19.05 -10.86 3.81
C PRO A 259 -17.86 -10.61 2.88
N VAL A 260 -16.77 -10.06 3.42
CA VAL A 260 -15.49 -9.98 2.74
C VAL A 260 -14.91 -11.39 2.58
N HIS A 261 -14.41 -11.71 1.38
CA HIS A 261 -13.72 -12.96 1.10
C HIS A 261 -12.25 -12.92 1.58
N ALA A 262 -12.06 -12.71 2.89
CA ALA A 262 -10.75 -12.44 3.47
C ALA A 262 -9.73 -13.55 3.23
N TRP A 263 -10.16 -14.82 3.31
CA TRP A 263 -9.31 -15.97 3.07
C TRP A 263 -8.95 -16.13 1.60
N ARG A 264 -9.93 -16.09 0.70
CA ARG A 264 -9.68 -16.21 -0.74
C ARG A 264 -8.72 -15.14 -1.24
N ILE A 265 -8.86 -13.90 -0.78
CA ILE A 265 -8.00 -12.79 -1.23
C ILE A 265 -6.56 -13.00 -0.78
N VAL A 266 -6.33 -13.34 0.50
CA VAL A 266 -4.97 -13.51 1.03
C VAL A 266 -4.34 -14.83 0.57
N CYS A 267 -5.06 -15.95 0.66
CA CYS A 267 -4.55 -17.26 0.29
C CYS A 267 -4.41 -17.41 -1.23
N GLY A 268 -5.36 -16.87 -2.00
CA GLY A 268 -5.32 -16.86 -3.47
C GLY A 268 -4.20 -16.01 -4.05
N ALA A 269 -3.59 -15.12 -3.25
CA ALA A 269 -2.41 -14.36 -3.63
C ALA A 269 -1.13 -15.23 -3.74
N CYS A 270 -1.12 -16.42 -3.13
CA CYS A 270 -0.03 -17.40 -3.27
C CYS A 270 -0.50 -18.72 -3.90
N HIS A 271 -1.72 -19.15 -3.58
CA HIS A 271 -2.30 -20.41 -4.02
C HIS A 271 -3.37 -20.15 -5.08
N ASP A 272 -2.92 -19.89 -6.30
CA ASP A 272 -3.77 -19.41 -7.40
C ASP A 272 -4.14 -20.51 -8.43
N SER A 273 -3.71 -21.75 -8.21
CA SER A 273 -4.02 -22.87 -9.12
C SER A 273 -5.53 -23.10 -9.32
N ALA A 274 -5.91 -23.69 -10.45
CA ALA A 274 -7.31 -24.03 -10.73
C ALA A 274 -7.94 -24.93 -9.66
N ALA A 275 -7.16 -25.86 -9.08
CA ALA A 275 -7.63 -26.74 -8.01
C ALA A 275 -7.86 -25.97 -6.70
N ALA A 276 -6.98 -25.02 -6.37
CA ALA A 276 -7.15 -24.15 -5.21
C ALA A 276 -8.38 -23.25 -5.37
N ASN A 277 -8.59 -22.65 -6.54
CA ASN A 277 -9.78 -21.85 -6.83
C ASN A 277 -11.08 -22.66 -6.69
N ALA A 278 -11.12 -23.88 -7.24
CA ALA A 278 -12.27 -24.77 -7.06
C ALA A 278 -12.51 -25.15 -5.60
N HIS A 279 -11.43 -25.31 -4.80
CA HIS A 279 -11.53 -25.54 -3.38
C HIS A 279 -12.16 -24.34 -2.64
N TYR A 280 -11.72 -23.12 -2.92
CA TYR A 280 -12.31 -21.91 -2.35
C TYR A 280 -13.80 -21.80 -2.66
N ASP A 281 -14.19 -22.05 -3.91
CA ASP A 281 -15.58 -21.97 -4.34
C ASP A 281 -16.48 -22.99 -3.61
N ILE A 282 -15.97 -24.19 -3.31
CA ILE A 282 -16.74 -25.21 -2.56
C ILE A 282 -16.77 -24.89 -1.05
N GLN A 283 -15.75 -24.20 -0.53
CA GLN A 283 -15.70 -23.77 0.87
C GLN A 283 -16.35 -22.40 1.13
N THR A 284 -16.98 -21.80 0.11
CA THR A 284 -17.69 -20.53 0.24
C THR A 284 -19.18 -20.75 0.02
N THR A 285 -20.01 -20.28 0.95
CA THR A 285 -21.46 -20.38 0.78
C THR A 285 -21.95 -19.47 -0.35
N ALA A 286 -23.18 -19.70 -0.83
CA ALA A 286 -23.81 -18.81 -1.80
C ALA A 286 -24.01 -17.37 -1.28
N SER A 287 -23.91 -17.14 0.04
CA SER A 287 -23.96 -15.82 0.67
C SER A 287 -22.57 -15.26 0.99
N GLY A 288 -21.50 -15.80 0.41
CA GLY A 288 -20.12 -15.30 0.55
C GLY A 288 -19.39 -15.70 1.85
N VAL A 289 -19.98 -16.54 2.70
CA VAL A 289 -19.33 -16.94 3.96
C VAL A 289 -18.29 -18.03 3.69
N GLU A 290 -17.03 -17.76 4.03
CA GLU A 290 -15.91 -18.69 3.89
C GLU A 290 -15.78 -19.62 5.10
N ALA A 291 -15.61 -20.93 4.86
CA ALA A 291 -15.36 -21.94 5.89
C ALA A 291 -13.87 -22.29 6.06
N CYS A 292 -12.96 -21.52 5.45
CA CYS A 292 -11.52 -21.81 5.39
C CYS A 292 -10.89 -21.97 6.78
N SER A 293 -11.32 -21.16 7.75
CA SER A 293 -10.80 -21.18 9.13
C SER A 293 -11.07 -22.49 9.89
N VAL A 294 -12.04 -23.31 9.43
CA VAL A 294 -12.31 -24.62 10.04
C VAL A 294 -11.12 -25.56 9.91
N CYS A 295 -10.42 -25.51 8.77
CA CYS A 295 -9.27 -26.37 8.47
C CYS A 295 -7.94 -25.62 8.56
N HIS A 296 -7.93 -24.34 8.17
CA HIS A 296 -6.72 -23.52 8.07
C HIS A 296 -6.56 -22.51 9.22
N GLY A 297 -7.53 -22.41 10.13
CA GLY A 297 -7.45 -21.53 11.28
C GLY A 297 -6.43 -21.97 12.33
N PRO A 298 -6.02 -21.09 13.25
CA PRO A 298 -5.06 -21.41 14.30
C PRO A 298 -5.47 -22.63 15.13
N GLY A 299 -4.53 -23.57 15.30
CA GLY A 299 -4.75 -24.81 16.06
C GLY A 299 -5.49 -25.92 15.32
N ALA A 300 -5.93 -25.71 14.07
CA ALA A 300 -6.46 -26.75 13.21
C ALA A 300 -5.35 -27.67 12.67
N GLU A 301 -5.73 -28.88 12.24
CA GLU A 301 -4.79 -29.89 11.72
C GLU A 301 -3.98 -29.37 10.52
N PHE A 302 -4.62 -28.63 9.62
CA PHE A 302 -4.02 -28.04 8.42
C PHE A 302 -3.91 -26.50 8.54
N SER A 303 -3.69 -26.01 9.75
CA SER A 303 -3.54 -24.58 10.04
C SER A 303 -2.43 -23.95 9.19
N VAL A 304 -2.55 -22.64 8.91
CA VAL A 304 -1.52 -21.88 8.18
C VAL A 304 -0.14 -22.09 8.81
N GLU A 305 -0.05 -22.03 10.15
CA GLU A 305 1.18 -22.31 10.88
C GLU A 305 1.73 -23.70 10.60
N ALA A 306 0.92 -24.75 10.70
CA ALA A 306 1.35 -26.13 10.51
C ALA A 306 1.89 -26.40 9.10
N GLU A 307 1.23 -25.84 8.07
CA GLU A 307 1.58 -26.06 6.67
C GLU A 307 2.76 -25.21 6.19
N HIS A 308 2.97 -24.03 6.79
CA HIS A 308 4.06 -23.12 6.46
C HIS A 308 5.22 -23.16 7.47
N LEU A 309 5.30 -24.24 8.28
CA LEU A 309 6.40 -24.40 9.24
C LEU A 309 7.75 -24.34 8.53
N VAL A 310 8.45 -23.23 8.76
CA VAL A 310 9.86 -23.04 8.41
C VAL A 310 10.67 -24.08 9.18
N ARG A 311 11.12 -25.14 8.51
CA ARG A 311 11.98 -26.19 9.09
C ARG A 311 13.45 -25.95 8.79
#